data_AF-A0AA37AZR9-F1
#
_entry.id   AF-A0AA37AZR9-F1
#
_cell.length_a   1.000
_cell.length_b   1.000
_cell.length_c   1.000
_cell.angle_alpha   90.00
_cell.angle_beta   90.00
_cell.angle_gamma   90.00
#
_symmetry.space_group_name_H-M   'P 1'
#
loop_
_entity.id
_entity.type
_entity.pdbx_description
1 polymer ?
#
loop_
_entity_poly.entity_id
_entity_poly.type
_entity_poly.pdbx_seq_one_letter_code
_entity_poly.pdbx_strand_id
1 'polypeptide(L)'
;MNAGEIGKEAGRIFEYKLPSNWIARSQEDQDDHGIDYEIEIKNSDGKALGKDSVFKVQVKGEENCSFINDGGTVSHSIKVDRLKYYLSFNIPVILVVVDVTLERVFWVSVTDSDKIKDQVLDTEDASKSVHLPVENELIRRNEASFNSLLGAVTQCWDYLSLRGVKQAVENYTVIKSDKIDDIISDVGDALFKAYHAKLDQLLVNRNYPELYQQASQIFGSPLVPAKDRFIAVMYYSQAFSVSPYTDLKHEEVRERLALREMLVRIAREKRNKIYRLTSIGMARIELFRTQLDHLHALHISNQHFDSESFEFYYLNSETNKLYLDVCITLQKLIFLCNRLVRQGQLDVLAGLFVELGSLVLLFKTVHNARASEESIEFLERWFEQILLLTLIYVSNNEDYYKVERLYFMFAHMGLTDKEKQAHARKVTLDALPDSKDLLDFIDSRVEEMNEQQDFYELSVQEQKKFFIDMAKNLGMDPDDPENEFGRFVKMGLENYDPGEIVKTCEHIFVHYKPAGMIAQQLRMHSLGGGLIICLKHGHASGTGGSLAESYSRPNAPEPLQGFKQRHCDSCNDCSTRNESWKWSLKWQSEEVTKHQELLERFKFF
;
A
#
# COMPACT_ATOMS: atom_id res chain seq x y z
N MET A 1 38.88 25.90 -38.88
CA MET A 1 37.99 27.07 -38.68
C MET A 1 38.62 28.04 -37.68
N ASN A 2 38.29 29.34 -37.66
CA ASN A 2 38.76 30.21 -36.57
C ASN A 2 37.95 29.97 -35.27
N ALA A 3 38.46 30.40 -34.10
CA ALA A 3 37.83 30.10 -32.81
C ALA A 3 36.36 30.61 -32.69
N GLY A 4 36.02 31.73 -33.34
CA GLY A 4 34.66 32.26 -33.35
C GLY A 4 33.72 31.49 -34.28
N GLU A 5 34.23 31.00 -35.41
CA GLU A 5 33.50 30.10 -36.32
C GLU A 5 33.20 28.75 -35.67
N ILE A 6 34.19 28.18 -34.97
CA ILE A 6 34.05 26.93 -34.21
C ILE A 6 32.96 27.08 -33.14
N GLY A 7 32.96 28.17 -32.39
CA GLY A 7 31.94 28.44 -31.37
C GLY A 7 30.53 28.54 -31.95
N LYS A 8 30.36 29.28 -33.06
CA LYS A 8 29.05 29.41 -33.73
C LYS A 8 28.55 28.08 -34.29
N GLU A 9 29.45 27.29 -34.87
CA GLU A 9 29.07 25.99 -35.43
C GLU A 9 28.72 24.99 -34.33
N ALA A 10 29.45 25.00 -33.20
CA ALA A 10 29.12 24.20 -32.03
C ALA A 10 27.71 24.52 -31.49
N GLY A 11 27.32 25.80 -31.42
CA GLY A 11 25.96 26.20 -31.03
C GLY A 11 24.88 25.64 -31.95
N ARG A 12 25.09 25.72 -33.27
CA ARG A 12 24.17 25.14 -34.28
C ARG A 12 24.03 23.62 -34.15
N ILE A 13 25.14 22.92 -34.00
CA ILE A 13 25.15 21.46 -33.81
C ILE A 13 24.38 21.11 -32.54
N PHE A 14 24.64 21.80 -31.43
CA PHE A 14 23.94 21.57 -30.17
C PHE A 14 22.42 21.76 -30.32
N GLU A 15 21.97 22.92 -30.83
CA GLU A 15 20.54 23.20 -31.05
C GLU A 15 19.88 22.16 -31.96
N TYR A 16 20.57 21.73 -33.03
CA TYR A 16 20.06 20.73 -33.96
C TYR A 16 19.81 19.36 -33.30
N LYS A 17 20.61 19.00 -32.30
CA LYS A 17 20.48 17.72 -31.58
C LYS A 17 19.34 17.75 -30.56
N LEU A 18 18.94 18.92 -30.05
CA LEU A 18 17.93 19.05 -28.99
C LEU A 18 16.56 18.48 -29.41
N PRO A 19 15.79 17.91 -28.45
CA PRO A 19 14.42 17.50 -28.68
C PRO A 19 13.51 18.68 -29.04
N SER A 20 12.47 18.44 -29.84
CA SER A 20 11.54 19.51 -30.27
C SER A 20 10.70 20.12 -29.15
N ASN A 21 10.57 19.43 -28.01
CA ASN A 21 9.89 19.92 -26.82
C ASN A 21 10.80 20.72 -25.86
N TRP A 22 12.08 20.90 -26.21
CA TRP A 22 13.01 21.73 -25.44
C TRP A 22 13.18 23.06 -26.14
N ILE A 23 12.93 24.16 -25.42
CA ILE A 23 13.17 25.49 -25.94
C ILE A 23 14.56 25.93 -25.52
N ALA A 24 15.48 26.05 -26.47
CA ALA A 24 16.73 26.75 -26.25
C ALA A 24 16.53 28.26 -26.48
N ARG A 25 16.76 29.07 -25.45
CA ARG A 25 16.76 30.53 -25.53
C ARG A 25 18.20 31.02 -25.46
N SER A 26 18.69 31.61 -26.54
CA SER A 26 20.02 32.24 -26.56
C SER A 26 20.10 33.33 -25.49
N GLN A 27 21.22 33.36 -24.78
CA GLN A 27 21.55 34.38 -23.77
C GLN A 27 22.60 35.38 -24.29
N GLU A 28 23.06 35.24 -25.54
CA GLU A 28 24.09 36.10 -26.14
C GLU A 28 23.67 37.58 -26.24
N ASP A 29 22.37 37.87 -26.34
CA ASP A 29 21.82 39.21 -26.47
C ASP A 29 21.57 39.94 -25.12
N GLN A 30 21.90 39.31 -23.98
CA GLN A 30 21.62 39.86 -22.63
C GLN A 30 22.87 40.35 -21.85
N ASP A 31 24.00 40.60 -22.53
CA ASP A 31 25.29 40.98 -21.91
C ASP A 31 25.82 39.98 -20.85
N ASP A 32 25.26 38.77 -20.80
CA ASP A 32 25.61 37.73 -19.83
C ASP A 32 26.80 36.93 -20.40
N HIS A 33 28.02 37.49 -20.26
CA HIS A 33 29.24 37.08 -20.97
C HIS A 33 29.73 35.62 -20.72
N GLY A 34 28.95 34.72 -20.14
CA GLY A 34 29.40 33.39 -19.73
C GLY A 34 28.39 32.24 -19.74
N ILE A 35 27.18 32.39 -20.29
CA ILE A 35 26.26 31.26 -20.52
C ILE A 35 25.66 31.45 -21.90
N ASP A 36 25.54 30.39 -22.69
CA ASP A 36 25.08 30.52 -24.08
C ASP A 36 23.56 30.31 -24.18
N TYR A 37 23.01 29.37 -23.42
CA TYR A 37 21.59 29.00 -23.50
C TYR A 37 20.93 28.88 -22.13
N GLU A 38 19.66 29.27 -22.09
CA GLU A 38 18.69 28.82 -21.09
C GLU A 38 17.74 27.84 -21.77
N ILE A 39 17.63 26.62 -21.23
CA ILE A 39 16.75 25.58 -21.73
C ILE A 39 15.51 25.52 -20.85
N GLU A 40 14.33 25.58 -21.46
CA GLU A 40 13.04 25.38 -20.81
C GLU A 40 12.31 24.19 -21.44
N ILE A 41 11.88 23.25 -20.60
CA ILE A 41 11.22 22.01 -21.05
C ILE A 41 9.70 22.18 -21.05
N LYS A 42 9.06 21.74 -22.12
CA LYS A 42 7.59 21.71 -22.27
C LYS A 42 7.02 20.30 -22.16
N ASN A 43 5.78 20.22 -21.67
CA ASN A 43 4.97 19.01 -21.74
C ASN A 43 4.47 18.74 -23.16
N SER A 44 3.79 17.61 -23.36
CA SER A 44 3.18 17.17 -24.63
C SER A 44 2.18 18.17 -25.23
N ASP A 45 1.57 19.03 -24.41
CA ASP A 45 0.65 20.10 -24.84
C ASP A 45 1.37 21.44 -25.18
N GLY A 46 2.70 21.48 -25.09
CA GLY A 46 3.50 22.67 -25.37
C GLY A 46 3.49 23.74 -24.27
N LYS A 47 3.05 23.41 -23.05
CA LYS A 47 3.12 24.29 -21.88
C LYS A 47 4.41 24.06 -21.09
N ALA A 48 4.99 25.15 -20.58
CA ALA A 48 6.16 25.10 -19.71
C ALA A 48 5.83 24.37 -18.39
N LEU A 49 6.73 23.49 -17.95
CA LEU A 49 6.54 22.62 -16.79
C LEU A 49 6.80 23.30 -15.42
N GLY A 50 7.21 24.58 -15.42
CA GLY A 50 7.47 25.37 -14.20
C GLY A 50 8.94 25.72 -14.01
N LYS A 51 9.29 26.36 -12.87
CA LYS A 51 10.66 26.84 -12.57
C LYS A 51 11.69 25.71 -12.49
N ASP A 52 11.29 24.53 -12.02
CA ASP A 52 12.17 23.36 -11.82
C ASP A 52 12.48 22.63 -13.15
N SER A 53 11.96 23.13 -14.28
CA SER A 53 12.17 22.58 -15.62
C SER A 53 13.02 23.50 -16.51
N VAL A 54 13.78 24.39 -15.87
CA VAL A 54 14.69 25.33 -16.51
C VAL A 54 16.12 25.04 -16.06
N PHE A 55 17.08 25.05 -16.99
CA PHE A 55 18.50 24.95 -16.69
C PHE A 55 19.34 25.75 -17.69
N LYS A 56 20.55 26.12 -17.29
CA LYS A 56 21.50 26.88 -18.11
C LYS A 56 22.53 25.95 -18.74
N VAL A 57 22.93 26.25 -19.98
CA VAL A 57 23.93 25.49 -20.73
C VAL A 57 25.01 26.43 -21.25
N GLN A 58 26.26 26.08 -20.97
CA GLN A 58 27.41 26.63 -21.69
C GLN A 58 27.86 25.62 -22.74
N VAL A 59 27.98 26.07 -23.99
CA VAL A 59 28.54 25.31 -25.10
C VAL A 59 29.98 25.74 -25.34
N LYS A 60 30.85 24.77 -25.62
CA LYS A 60 32.23 24.98 -26.09
C LYS A 60 32.46 24.10 -27.30
N GLY A 61 33.03 24.68 -28.36
CA GLY A 61 33.37 23.94 -29.57
C GLY A 61 34.86 23.62 -29.61
N GLU A 62 35.21 22.40 -30.01
CA GLU A 62 36.55 22.01 -30.43
C GLU A 62 36.50 21.51 -31.88
N GLU A 63 37.53 21.79 -32.68
CA GLU A 63 37.61 21.26 -34.05
C GLU A 63 37.75 19.73 -34.00
N ASN A 64 38.57 19.19 -33.11
CA ASN A 64 38.60 17.76 -32.76
C ASN A 64 38.79 17.64 -31.25
N CYS A 65 37.94 16.87 -30.58
CA CYS A 65 37.98 16.71 -29.13
C CYS A 65 39.24 15.96 -28.68
N SER A 66 39.82 16.38 -27.54
CA SER A 66 40.94 15.67 -26.91
C SER A 66 40.44 14.48 -26.07
N PHE A 67 40.60 13.26 -26.58
CA PHE A 67 40.22 12.04 -25.88
C PHE A 67 41.34 11.53 -24.97
N ILE A 68 41.00 11.17 -23.74
CA ILE A 68 41.89 10.55 -22.74
C ILE A 68 41.30 9.22 -22.26
N ASN A 69 42.05 8.46 -21.44
CA ASN A 69 41.63 7.17 -20.87
C ASN A 69 41.13 6.19 -21.95
N ASP A 70 41.99 5.89 -22.94
CA ASP A 70 41.70 5.00 -24.06
C ASP A 70 40.42 5.35 -24.86
N GLY A 71 40.08 6.64 -24.92
CA GLY A 71 38.91 7.14 -25.65
C GLY A 71 37.63 7.24 -24.82
N GLY A 72 37.65 6.89 -23.54
CA GLY A 72 36.46 6.92 -22.68
C GLY A 72 36.06 8.30 -22.15
N THR A 73 36.90 9.33 -22.31
CA THR A 73 36.66 10.66 -21.72
C THR A 73 37.18 11.78 -22.62
N VAL A 74 36.39 12.83 -22.78
CA VAL A 74 36.80 14.08 -23.44
C VAL A 74 37.35 15.04 -22.39
N SER A 75 38.52 15.64 -22.65
CA SER A 75 39.18 16.58 -21.75
C SER A 75 39.22 17.97 -22.36
N HIS A 76 38.53 18.93 -21.73
CA HIS A 76 38.47 20.32 -22.19
C HIS A 76 38.99 21.29 -21.13
N SER A 77 39.86 22.22 -21.51
CA SER A 77 40.43 23.20 -20.58
C SER A 77 39.55 24.44 -20.45
N ILE A 78 39.17 24.78 -19.22
CA ILE A 78 38.33 25.95 -18.90
C ILE A 78 39.04 26.83 -17.87
N LYS A 79 38.93 28.16 -18.03
CA LYS A 79 39.44 29.13 -17.06
C LYS A 79 38.76 28.95 -15.70
N VAL A 80 39.54 28.98 -14.63
CA VAL A 80 39.04 28.79 -13.26
C VAL A 80 37.94 29.81 -12.90
N ASP A 81 38.09 31.07 -13.31
CA ASP A 81 37.08 32.11 -13.06
C ASP A 81 35.73 31.80 -13.73
N ARG A 82 35.74 31.10 -14.87
CA ARG A 82 34.50 30.65 -15.53
C ARG A 82 33.84 29.53 -14.77
N LEU A 83 34.61 28.56 -14.27
CA LEU A 83 34.06 27.49 -13.43
C LEU A 83 33.49 28.05 -12.11
N LYS A 84 34.17 29.01 -11.48
CA LYS A 84 33.64 29.74 -10.31
C LYS A 84 32.33 30.46 -10.64
N TYR A 85 32.26 31.12 -11.80
CA TYR A 85 31.03 31.75 -12.26
C TYR A 85 29.89 30.74 -12.41
N TYR A 86 30.12 29.60 -13.05
CA TYR A 86 29.11 28.54 -13.24
C TYR A 86 28.59 27.98 -11.92
N LEU A 87 29.48 27.71 -10.96
CA LEU A 87 29.12 27.20 -9.63
C LEU A 87 28.31 28.20 -8.78
N SER A 88 28.39 29.50 -9.11
CA SER A 88 27.68 30.56 -8.37
C SER A 88 26.19 30.67 -8.70
N PHE A 89 25.73 30.06 -9.80
CA PHE A 89 24.32 30.11 -10.20
C PHE A 89 23.43 29.35 -9.20
N ASN A 90 22.19 29.85 -9.04
CA ASN A 90 21.10 29.21 -8.29
C ASN A 90 20.13 28.43 -9.21
N ILE A 91 20.61 28.06 -10.40
CA ILE A 91 19.91 27.25 -11.39
C ILE A 91 20.94 26.22 -11.92
N PRO A 92 20.54 24.99 -12.29
CA PRO A 92 21.49 24.01 -12.80
C PRO A 92 22.26 24.54 -14.02
N VAL A 93 23.57 24.31 -14.03
CA VAL A 93 24.47 24.66 -15.13
C VAL A 93 25.10 23.38 -15.67
N ILE A 94 24.89 23.14 -16.96
CA ILE A 94 25.47 22.04 -17.71
C ILE A 94 26.54 22.59 -18.65
N LEU A 95 27.71 21.97 -18.63
CA LEU A 95 28.75 22.24 -19.60
C LEU A 95 28.63 21.25 -20.74
N VAL A 96 28.63 21.75 -21.96
CA VAL A 96 28.60 20.98 -23.20
C VAL A 96 29.86 21.25 -24.01
N VAL A 97 30.52 20.20 -24.47
CA VAL A 97 31.65 20.28 -25.40
C VAL A 97 31.26 19.57 -26.70
N VAL A 98 31.36 20.31 -27.81
CA VAL A 98 30.98 19.85 -29.14
C VAL A 98 32.23 19.62 -29.98
N ASP A 99 32.39 18.40 -30.47
CA ASP A 99 33.32 18.08 -31.55
C ASP A 99 32.67 18.50 -32.87
N VAL A 100 33.17 19.58 -33.48
CA VAL A 100 32.58 20.16 -34.70
C VAL A 100 32.90 19.31 -35.93
N THR A 101 34.01 18.56 -35.95
CA THR A 101 34.36 17.69 -37.08
C THR A 101 33.49 16.43 -37.12
N LEU A 102 33.21 15.84 -35.95
CA LEU A 102 32.40 14.62 -35.84
C LEU A 102 30.92 14.90 -35.54
N GLU A 103 30.55 16.15 -35.31
CA GLU A 103 29.22 16.58 -34.85
C GLU A 103 28.72 15.82 -33.61
N ARG A 104 29.64 15.55 -32.68
CA ARG A 104 29.37 14.84 -31.42
C ARG A 104 29.29 15.84 -30.27
N VAL A 105 28.36 15.59 -29.34
CA VAL A 105 28.01 16.54 -28.28
C VAL A 105 28.13 15.83 -26.93
N PHE A 106 29.10 16.23 -26.12
CA PHE A 106 29.35 15.63 -24.81
C PHE A 106 28.95 16.61 -23.70
N TRP A 107 28.49 16.10 -22.57
CA TRP A 107 28.04 16.95 -21.47
C TRP A 107 28.51 16.48 -20.09
N VAL A 108 28.58 17.43 -19.16
CA VAL A 108 28.79 17.16 -17.74
C VAL A 108 28.05 18.22 -16.90
N SER A 109 27.48 17.80 -15.78
CA SER A 109 26.90 18.73 -14.81
C SER A 109 28.01 19.46 -14.04
N VAL A 110 27.88 20.78 -13.93
CA VAL A 110 28.84 21.61 -13.19
C VAL A 110 28.36 21.84 -11.77
N THR A 111 27.07 22.08 -11.58
CA THR A 111 26.47 22.54 -10.33
C THR A 111 26.66 21.57 -9.16
N ASP A 112 26.47 20.28 -9.38
CA ASP A 112 26.54 19.23 -8.36
C ASP A 112 27.93 18.57 -8.26
N SER A 113 28.82 18.76 -9.25
CA SER A 113 30.10 18.06 -9.34
C SER A 113 31.11 18.46 -8.27
N ASP A 114 31.38 17.56 -7.32
CA ASP A 114 32.40 17.75 -6.29
C ASP A 114 33.81 17.79 -6.88
N LYS A 115 34.08 17.00 -7.93
CA LYS A 115 35.38 17.04 -8.63
C LYS A 115 35.70 18.43 -9.17
N ILE A 116 34.72 19.10 -9.79
CA ILE A 116 34.92 20.45 -10.34
C ILE A 116 35.08 21.47 -9.20
N LYS A 117 34.33 21.32 -8.09
CA LYS A 117 34.49 22.19 -6.92
C LYS A 117 35.89 22.05 -6.31
N ASP A 118 36.34 20.83 -6.08
CA ASP A 118 37.67 20.53 -5.53
C ASP A 118 38.80 21.05 -6.42
N GLN A 119 38.63 20.98 -7.74
CA GLN A 119 39.59 21.54 -8.70
C GLN A 119 39.69 23.08 -8.65
N VAL A 120 38.65 23.75 -8.15
CA VAL A 120 38.50 25.22 -8.17
C VAL A 120 38.78 25.83 -6.79
N LEU A 121 38.69 25.03 -5.73
CA LEU A 121 39.07 25.40 -4.36
C LEU A 121 40.60 25.53 -4.27
N ASP A 122 41.06 26.70 -3.80
CA ASP A 122 42.47 27.00 -3.48
C ASP A 122 43.53 26.65 -4.54
N THR A 123 43.20 26.84 -5.83
CA THR A 123 44.14 26.66 -6.96
C THR A 123 44.75 27.98 -7.42
N GLU A 124 46.05 27.99 -7.73
CA GLU A 124 46.75 29.12 -8.39
C GLU A 124 46.70 29.05 -9.93
N ASP A 125 46.34 27.89 -10.50
CA ASP A 125 46.24 27.70 -11.94
C ASP A 125 45.15 28.57 -12.59
N ALA A 126 45.48 29.18 -13.74
CA ALA A 126 44.52 30.00 -14.49
C ALA A 126 43.41 29.18 -15.20
N SER A 127 43.64 27.89 -15.44
CA SER A 127 42.70 26.99 -16.12
C SER A 127 42.80 25.56 -15.60
N LYS A 128 41.69 24.82 -15.60
CA LYS A 128 41.62 23.41 -15.24
C LYS A 128 40.95 22.60 -16.36
N SER A 129 41.38 21.36 -16.52
CA SER A 129 40.75 20.41 -17.43
C SER A 129 39.50 19.82 -16.78
N VAL A 130 38.36 20.03 -17.43
CA VAL A 130 37.10 19.36 -17.10
C VAL A 130 36.98 18.12 -17.97
N HIS A 131 36.57 17.02 -17.35
CA HIS A 131 36.49 15.71 -17.98
C HIS A 131 35.03 15.33 -18.21
N LEU A 132 34.66 15.13 -19.47
CA LEU A 132 33.31 14.76 -19.91
C LEU A 132 33.31 13.29 -20.33
N PRO A 133 32.55 12.40 -19.65
CA PRO A 133 32.45 11.00 -20.03
C PRO A 133 31.86 10.85 -21.44
N VAL A 134 32.40 9.95 -22.26
CA VAL A 134 31.88 9.72 -23.63
C VAL A 134 30.49 9.08 -23.60
N GLU A 135 30.14 8.36 -22.54
CA GLU A 135 28.77 7.87 -22.29
C GLU A 135 27.73 9.00 -22.15
N ASN A 136 28.17 10.21 -21.77
CA ASN A 136 27.34 11.41 -21.71
C ASN A 136 27.32 12.13 -23.06
N GLU A 137 26.94 11.40 -24.11
CA GLU A 137 26.78 11.95 -25.46
C GLU A 137 25.31 12.23 -25.77
N LEU A 138 25.00 13.42 -26.29
CA LEU A 138 23.66 13.77 -26.75
C LEU A 138 23.47 13.32 -28.20
N ILE A 139 22.61 12.32 -28.37
CA ILE A 139 22.33 11.70 -29.68
C ILE A 139 20.91 12.09 -30.10
N ARG A 140 20.81 12.78 -31.23
CA ARG A 140 19.51 13.24 -31.77
C ARG A 140 18.54 12.07 -31.91
N ARG A 141 17.29 12.27 -31.47
CA ARG A 141 16.21 11.25 -31.45
C ARG A 141 16.49 10.02 -30.57
N ASN A 142 17.50 10.06 -29.71
CA ASN A 142 17.72 9.05 -28.68
C ASN A 142 17.22 9.59 -27.33
N GLU A 143 16.01 9.19 -26.93
CA GLU A 143 15.41 9.66 -25.68
C GLU A 143 16.24 9.30 -24.45
N ALA A 144 16.88 8.13 -24.43
CA ALA A 144 17.70 7.70 -23.29
C ALA A 144 18.86 8.68 -23.00
N SER A 145 19.51 9.22 -24.03
CA SER A 145 20.58 10.20 -23.86
C SER A 145 20.11 11.52 -23.22
N PHE A 146 18.93 12.00 -23.59
CA PHE A 146 18.34 13.21 -23.01
C PHE A 146 17.74 12.96 -21.63
N ASN A 147 17.17 11.77 -21.39
CA ASN A 147 16.69 11.38 -20.07
C ASN A 147 17.85 11.29 -19.06
N SER A 148 19.03 10.83 -19.48
CA SER A 148 20.24 10.86 -18.65
C SER A 148 20.63 12.29 -18.25
N LEU A 149 20.61 13.23 -19.20
CA LEU A 149 20.83 14.65 -18.93
C LEU A 149 19.77 15.24 -17.98
N LEU A 150 18.48 14.92 -18.18
CA LEU A 150 17.41 15.35 -17.27
C LEU A 150 17.57 14.79 -15.85
N GLY A 151 18.04 13.54 -15.73
CA GLY A 151 18.41 12.94 -14.45
C GLY A 151 19.49 13.77 -13.74
N ALA A 152 20.54 14.19 -14.44
CA ALA A 152 21.58 15.04 -13.88
C ALA A 152 21.10 16.46 -13.55
N VAL A 153 20.22 17.06 -14.37
CA VAL A 153 19.58 18.35 -14.06
C VAL A 153 18.74 18.26 -12.78
N THR A 154 18.05 17.15 -12.58
CA THR A 154 17.26 16.88 -11.36
C THR A 154 18.18 16.77 -10.14
N GLN A 155 19.30 16.03 -10.25
CA GLN A 155 20.32 15.95 -9.20
C GLN A 155 20.92 17.33 -8.85
N CYS A 156 21.13 18.19 -9.85
CA CYS A 156 21.58 19.56 -9.64
C CYS A 156 20.56 20.38 -8.84
N TRP A 157 19.26 20.24 -9.12
CA TRP A 157 18.20 20.90 -8.36
C TRP A 157 18.13 20.41 -6.92
N ASP A 158 18.29 19.11 -6.69
CA ASP A 158 18.37 18.52 -5.34
C ASP A 158 19.58 19.09 -4.57
N TYR A 159 20.74 19.16 -5.22
CA TYR A 159 21.94 19.76 -4.64
C TYR A 159 21.74 21.24 -4.29
N LEU A 160 21.16 22.04 -5.19
CA LEU A 160 20.88 23.45 -4.94
C LEU A 160 19.90 23.65 -3.79
N SER A 161 18.89 22.78 -3.67
CA SER A 161 17.93 22.80 -2.56
C SER A 161 18.63 22.55 -1.22
N LEU A 162 19.51 21.54 -1.16
CA LEU A 162 20.32 21.25 0.04
C LEU A 162 21.30 22.37 0.38
N ARG A 163 21.93 22.98 -0.64
CA ARG A 163 22.82 24.15 -0.47
C ARG A 163 22.06 25.33 0.11
N GLY A 164 20.85 25.60 -0.40
CA GLY A 164 19.96 26.65 0.09
C GLY A 164 19.60 26.46 1.56
N VAL A 165 19.25 25.22 1.95
CA VAL A 165 18.96 24.89 3.36
C VAL A 165 20.20 25.10 4.24
N LYS A 166 21.38 24.62 3.83
CA LYS A 166 22.64 24.83 4.59
C LYS A 166 22.96 26.31 4.77
N GLN A 167 22.89 27.10 3.69
CA GLN A 167 23.14 28.54 3.74
C GLN A 167 22.11 29.29 4.59
N ALA A 168 20.83 28.87 4.57
CA ALA A 168 19.80 29.46 5.42
C ALA A 168 20.08 29.23 6.91
N VAL A 169 20.54 28.02 7.27
CA VAL A 169 20.95 27.68 8.65
C VAL A 169 22.20 28.45 9.07
N GLU A 170 23.21 28.53 8.20
CA GLU A 170 24.48 29.23 8.46
C GLU A 170 24.31 30.75 8.60
N ASN A 171 23.40 31.36 7.83
CA ASN A 171 23.19 32.81 7.81
C ASN A 171 22.14 33.32 8.82
N TYR A 172 21.64 32.48 9.72
CA TYR A 172 20.55 32.81 10.65
C TYR A 172 20.79 34.09 11.47
N THR A 173 22.04 34.44 11.77
CA THR A 173 22.40 35.64 12.54
C THR A 173 22.41 36.95 11.75
N VAL A 174 22.21 36.93 10.42
CA VAL A 174 22.41 38.10 9.52
C VAL A 174 21.14 38.45 8.70
N ILE A 175 20.01 37.78 8.95
CA ILE A 175 18.82 37.92 8.09
C ILE A 175 18.11 39.25 8.34
N LYS A 176 17.87 40.03 7.27
CA LYS A 176 16.99 41.21 7.29
C LYS A 176 15.54 40.77 7.45
N SER A 177 14.74 41.49 8.25
CA SER A 177 13.40 41.02 8.65
C SER A 177 12.41 40.82 7.50
N ASP A 178 12.67 41.39 6.33
CA ASP A 178 11.85 41.30 5.11
C ASP A 178 12.07 40.00 4.32
N LYS A 179 13.13 39.23 4.60
CA LYS A 179 13.44 37.96 3.91
C LYS A 179 13.29 36.71 4.77
N ILE A 180 12.93 36.87 6.04
CA ILE A 180 12.79 35.74 6.98
C ILE A 180 11.65 34.82 6.53
N ASP A 181 10.53 35.36 6.07
CA ASP A 181 9.37 34.57 5.66
C ASP A 181 9.65 33.71 4.42
N ASP A 182 10.39 34.25 3.44
CA ASP A 182 10.80 33.50 2.24
C ASP A 182 11.71 32.32 2.62
N ILE A 183 12.67 32.54 3.51
CA ILE A 183 13.58 31.49 4.00
C ILE A 183 12.82 30.41 4.79
N ILE A 184 11.86 30.81 5.64
CA ILE A 184 10.98 29.87 6.35
C ILE A 184 10.18 29.03 5.37
N SER A 185 9.67 29.63 4.30
CA SER A 185 8.93 28.93 3.25
C SER A 185 9.81 27.92 2.52
N ASP A 186 11.01 28.31 2.08
CA ASP A 186 11.93 27.45 1.33
C ASP A 186 12.42 26.26 2.17
N VAL A 187 12.79 26.51 3.43
CA VAL A 187 13.17 25.45 4.37
C VAL A 187 11.98 24.54 4.67
N GLY A 188 10.78 25.10 4.83
CA GLY A 188 9.56 24.34 5.02
C GLY A 188 9.23 23.42 3.84
N ASP A 189 9.42 23.89 2.60
CA ASP A 189 9.17 23.08 1.40
C ASP A 189 10.25 22.00 1.19
N ALA A 190 11.52 22.29 1.48
CA ALA A 190 12.57 21.29 1.46
C ALA A 190 12.35 20.19 2.51
N LEU A 191 11.97 20.58 3.74
CA LEU A 191 11.62 19.62 4.79
C LEU A 191 10.39 18.78 4.42
N PHE A 192 9.36 19.40 3.82
CA PHE A 192 8.20 18.68 3.32
C PHE A 192 8.59 17.59 2.30
N LYS A 193 9.39 17.94 1.29
CA LYS A 193 9.90 16.98 0.30
C LYS A 193 10.69 15.84 0.96
N ALA A 194 11.58 16.18 1.90
CA ALA A 194 12.41 15.21 2.61
C ALA A 194 11.58 14.25 3.47
N TYR A 195 10.62 14.76 4.25
CA TYR A 195 9.73 13.92 5.06
C TYR A 195 8.89 13.00 4.18
N HIS A 196 8.34 13.52 3.09
CA HIS A 196 7.54 12.75 2.16
C HIS A 196 8.35 11.61 1.54
N ALA A 197 9.53 11.92 0.98
CA ALA A 197 10.43 10.93 0.39
C ALA A 197 10.84 9.85 1.41
N LYS A 198 11.14 10.24 2.65
CA LYS A 198 11.49 9.28 3.71
C LYS A 198 10.34 8.34 4.04
N LEU A 199 9.13 8.87 4.25
CA LEU A 199 7.95 8.06 4.58
C LEU A 199 7.58 7.14 3.41
N ASP A 200 7.70 7.63 2.19
CA ASP A 200 7.45 6.85 0.98
C ASP A 200 8.44 5.69 0.82
N GLN A 201 9.74 5.95 0.97
CA GLN A 201 10.76 4.90 0.98
C GLN A 201 10.51 3.85 2.06
N LEU A 202 10.12 4.26 3.27
CA LEU A 202 9.78 3.30 4.33
C LEU A 202 8.56 2.46 3.98
N LEU A 203 7.55 3.05 3.32
CA LEU A 203 6.35 2.35 2.88
C LEU A 203 6.67 1.34 1.77
N VAL A 204 7.43 1.75 0.75
CA VAL A 204 7.86 0.90 -0.38
C VAL A 204 8.73 -0.25 0.11
N ASN A 205 9.67 0.02 1.02
CA ASN A 205 10.52 -0.99 1.64
C ASN A 205 9.81 -1.84 2.70
N ARG A 206 8.50 -1.60 2.95
CA ARG A 206 7.68 -2.29 3.96
C ARG A 206 8.26 -2.24 5.38
N ASN A 207 9.02 -1.21 5.71
CA ASN A 207 9.53 -0.98 7.06
C ASN A 207 8.51 -0.22 7.91
N TYR A 208 7.42 -0.91 8.25
CA TYR A 208 6.29 -0.33 8.97
C TYR A 208 6.61 0.19 10.38
N PRO A 209 7.40 -0.51 11.23
CA PRO A 209 7.71 -0.02 12.57
C PRO A 209 8.40 1.36 12.57
N GLU A 210 9.40 1.55 11.71
CA GLU A 210 10.09 2.84 11.57
C GLU A 210 9.15 3.89 10.96
N LEU A 211 8.28 3.53 10.01
CA LEU A 211 7.28 4.43 9.45
C LEU A 211 6.34 4.95 10.53
N TYR A 212 5.82 4.09 11.41
CA TYR A 212 4.94 4.49 12.51
C TYR A 212 5.61 5.49 13.43
N GLN A 213 6.86 5.22 13.81
CA GLN A 213 7.65 6.09 14.67
C GLN A 213 7.86 7.47 14.02
N GLN A 214 8.34 7.50 12.78
CA GLN A 214 8.65 8.73 12.06
C GLN A 214 7.39 9.56 11.78
N ALA A 215 6.32 8.94 11.29
CA ALA A 215 5.07 9.61 11.04
C ALA A 215 4.50 10.21 12.34
N SER A 216 4.53 9.47 13.46
CA SER A 216 4.07 9.96 14.77
C SER A 216 4.85 11.17 15.28
N GLN A 217 6.17 11.18 15.09
CA GLN A 217 7.00 12.33 15.42
C GLN A 217 6.61 13.56 14.60
N ILE A 218 6.35 13.37 13.30
CA ILE A 218 5.97 14.46 12.39
C ILE A 218 4.60 15.01 12.77
N PHE A 219 3.55 14.18 12.85
CA PHE A 219 2.20 14.68 13.12
C PHE A 219 1.96 15.10 14.59
N GLY A 220 2.78 14.59 15.52
CA GLY A 220 2.75 14.99 16.93
C GLY A 220 3.45 16.32 17.22
N SER A 221 4.30 16.81 16.31
CA SER A 221 5.06 18.05 16.53
C SER A 221 4.25 19.30 16.17
N PRO A 222 4.06 20.25 17.11
CA PRO A 222 3.36 21.51 16.80
C PRO A 222 4.16 22.43 15.88
N LEU A 223 5.47 22.20 15.73
CA LEU A 223 6.36 22.97 14.86
C LEU A 223 6.22 22.57 13.38
N VAL A 224 5.69 21.38 13.12
CA VAL A 224 5.54 20.87 11.76
C VAL A 224 4.28 21.47 11.11
N PRO A 225 4.39 22.01 9.88
CA PRO A 225 3.25 22.55 9.15
C PRO A 225 2.08 21.57 9.05
N ALA A 226 0.85 22.09 9.12
CA ALA A 226 -0.36 21.26 9.06
C ALA A 226 -0.47 20.41 7.78
N LYS A 227 0.16 20.82 6.67
CA LYS A 227 0.18 20.04 5.41
C LYS A 227 0.99 18.75 5.60
N ASP A 228 2.18 18.86 6.16
CA ASP A 228 3.11 17.75 6.40
C ASP A 228 2.53 16.80 7.44
N ARG A 229 1.96 17.34 8.53
CA ARG A 229 1.26 16.53 9.55
C ARG A 229 0.11 15.73 8.94
N PHE A 230 -0.68 16.35 8.06
CA PHE A 230 -1.79 15.67 7.38
C PHE A 230 -1.30 14.49 6.54
N ILE A 231 -0.24 14.70 5.75
CA ILE A 231 0.37 13.65 4.93
C ILE A 231 1.01 12.54 5.78
N ALA A 232 1.68 12.89 6.89
CA ALA A 232 2.25 11.89 7.80
C ALA A 232 1.17 10.97 8.40
N VAL A 233 0.02 11.51 8.80
CA VAL A 233 -1.11 10.70 9.26
C VAL A 233 -1.66 9.80 8.13
N MET A 234 -1.67 10.27 6.88
CA MET A 234 -2.05 9.48 5.72
C MET A 234 -1.12 8.28 5.50
N TYR A 235 0.19 8.47 5.54
CA TYR A 235 1.18 7.37 5.45
C TYR A 235 1.02 6.38 6.58
N TYR A 236 0.88 6.88 7.82
CA TYR A 236 0.64 6.02 8.98
C TYR A 236 -0.62 5.18 8.77
N SER A 237 -1.72 5.81 8.38
CA SER A 237 -2.99 5.12 8.15
C SER A 237 -2.91 4.08 7.05
N GLN A 238 -2.16 4.35 5.97
CA GLN A 238 -1.95 3.38 4.90
C GLN A 238 -1.13 2.19 5.36
N ALA A 239 -0.01 2.42 6.05
CA ALA A 239 0.83 1.37 6.61
C ALA A 239 0.04 0.51 7.61
N PHE A 240 -0.71 1.15 8.52
CA PHE A 240 -1.49 0.47 9.55
C PHE A 240 -2.64 -0.36 8.96
N SER A 241 -3.21 0.04 7.83
CA SER A 241 -4.20 -0.78 7.11
C SER A 241 -3.59 -2.03 6.47
N VAL A 242 -2.28 -2.07 6.21
CA VAL A 242 -1.58 -3.21 5.61
C VAL A 242 -0.97 -4.12 6.68
N SER A 243 -0.38 -3.53 7.73
CA SER A 243 0.33 -4.28 8.77
C SER A 243 0.10 -3.64 10.15
N PRO A 244 -1.07 -3.85 10.77
CA PRO A 244 -1.32 -3.40 12.14
C PRO A 244 -0.23 -3.91 13.09
N TYR A 245 0.21 -3.08 14.04
CA TYR A 245 1.19 -3.50 15.06
C TYR A 245 0.55 -4.28 16.23
N THR A 246 -0.78 -4.39 16.24
CA THR A 246 -1.55 -5.09 17.27
C THR A 246 -2.41 -6.16 16.61
N ASP A 247 -2.51 -7.31 17.27
CA ASP A 247 -3.42 -8.38 16.87
C ASP A 247 -4.82 -8.21 17.48
N LEU A 248 -4.99 -7.30 18.44
CA LEU A 248 -6.26 -7.05 19.13
C LEU A 248 -7.19 -6.21 18.25
N LYS A 249 -8.35 -6.76 17.91
CA LYS A 249 -9.30 -6.11 16.99
C LYS A 249 -9.80 -4.77 17.53
N HIS A 250 -10.06 -4.70 18.83
CA HIS A 250 -10.57 -3.48 19.45
C HIS A 250 -9.52 -2.35 19.49
N GLU A 251 -8.23 -2.70 19.61
CA GLU A 251 -7.12 -1.73 19.52
C GLU A 251 -6.92 -1.26 18.08
N GLU A 252 -6.99 -2.18 17.11
CA GLU A 252 -6.93 -1.86 15.67
C GLU A 252 -7.99 -0.82 15.29
N VAL A 253 -9.25 -1.06 15.69
CA VAL A 253 -10.36 -0.13 15.43
C VAL A 253 -10.14 1.21 16.13
N ARG A 254 -9.68 1.20 17.38
CA ARG A 254 -9.40 2.42 18.15
C ARG A 254 -8.33 3.28 17.48
N GLU A 255 -7.24 2.65 17.03
CA GLU A 255 -6.13 3.34 16.38
C GLU A 255 -6.56 3.96 15.06
N ARG A 256 -7.29 3.22 14.21
CA ARG A 256 -7.83 3.77 12.95
C ARG A 256 -8.72 4.98 13.19
N LEU A 257 -9.64 4.90 14.15
CA LEU A 257 -10.50 6.01 14.52
C LEU A 257 -9.71 7.21 15.04
N ALA A 258 -8.67 7.00 15.85
CA ALA A 258 -7.79 8.04 16.35
C ALA A 258 -7.06 8.76 15.20
N LEU A 259 -6.55 8.03 14.22
CA LEU A 259 -5.93 8.60 13.01
C LEU A 259 -6.94 9.43 12.20
N ARG A 260 -8.18 8.94 12.03
CA ARG A 260 -9.23 9.71 11.33
C ARG A 260 -9.59 10.98 12.09
N GLU A 261 -9.68 10.92 13.41
CA GLU A 261 -9.91 12.09 14.24
C GLU A 261 -8.77 13.11 14.11
N MET A 262 -7.52 12.64 14.08
CA MET A 262 -6.34 13.49 13.89
C MET A 262 -6.40 14.25 12.55
N LEU A 263 -6.75 13.57 11.45
CA LEU A 263 -6.95 14.22 10.14
C LEU A 263 -8.01 15.32 10.21
N VAL A 264 -9.12 15.08 10.92
CA VAL A 264 -10.20 16.08 11.10
C VAL A 264 -9.70 17.27 11.92
N ARG A 265 -8.93 17.04 12.99
CA ARG A 265 -8.34 18.12 13.81
C ARG A 265 -7.40 18.99 12.99
N ILE A 266 -6.45 18.38 12.28
CA ILE A 266 -5.49 19.09 11.40
C ILE A 266 -6.23 19.87 10.30
N ALA A 267 -7.26 19.27 9.69
CA ALA A 267 -8.06 19.94 8.66
C ALA A 267 -8.83 21.17 9.19
N ARG A 268 -9.26 21.16 10.46
CA ARG A 268 -9.92 22.30 11.11
C ARG A 268 -8.94 23.44 11.38
N GLU A 269 -7.72 23.13 11.81
CA GLU A 269 -6.65 24.12 12.04
C GLU A 269 -6.35 24.91 10.76
N LYS A 270 -6.11 24.22 9.64
CA LYS A 270 -5.74 24.86 8.37
C LYS A 270 -6.92 25.51 7.63
N ARG A 271 -8.16 25.23 8.03
CA ARG A 271 -9.41 25.74 7.41
C ARG A 271 -9.50 25.51 5.89
N ASN A 272 -8.76 24.53 5.35
CA ASN A 272 -8.74 24.22 3.92
C ASN A 272 -9.90 23.27 3.55
N LYS A 273 -10.65 23.62 2.49
CA LYS A 273 -11.84 22.87 2.06
C LYS A 273 -11.52 21.44 1.62
N ILE A 274 -10.41 21.23 0.91
CA ILE A 274 -9.97 19.91 0.43
C ILE A 274 -9.67 19.01 1.63
N TYR A 275 -8.82 19.45 2.55
CA TYR A 275 -8.49 18.67 3.75
C TYR A 275 -9.70 18.32 4.60
N ARG A 276 -10.66 19.25 4.71
CA ARG A 276 -11.92 19.00 5.44
C ARG A 276 -12.77 17.93 4.76
N LEU A 277 -12.90 17.94 3.44
CA LEU A 277 -13.68 16.94 2.72
C LEU A 277 -13.00 15.58 2.73
N THR A 278 -11.68 15.53 2.53
CA THR A 278 -10.88 14.30 2.62
C THR A 278 -10.99 13.67 4.01
N SER A 279 -10.72 14.43 5.08
CA SER A 279 -10.77 13.92 6.46
C SER A 279 -12.17 13.47 6.89
N ILE A 280 -13.23 14.22 6.54
CA ILE A 280 -14.61 13.80 6.83
C ILE A 280 -14.98 12.55 6.02
N GLY A 281 -14.54 12.45 4.77
CA GLY A 281 -14.73 11.27 3.94
C GLY A 281 -14.12 10.03 4.58
N MET A 282 -12.84 10.12 4.94
CA MET A 282 -12.11 9.00 5.59
C MET A 282 -12.73 8.61 6.93
N ALA A 283 -13.12 9.58 7.76
CA ALA A 283 -13.80 9.28 9.02
C ALA A 283 -15.14 8.54 8.82
N ARG A 284 -15.90 8.90 7.79
CA ARG A 284 -17.16 8.20 7.46
C ARG A 284 -16.90 6.81 6.87
N ILE A 285 -15.87 6.65 6.05
CA ILE A 285 -15.45 5.35 5.50
C ILE A 285 -15.04 4.42 6.64
N GLU A 286 -14.30 4.91 7.64
CA GLU A 286 -13.90 4.10 8.79
C GLU A 286 -15.10 3.65 9.63
N LEU A 287 -16.07 4.54 9.86
CA LEU A 287 -17.31 4.19 10.52
C LEU A 287 -18.09 3.15 9.72
N PHE A 288 -18.20 3.34 8.40
CA PHE A 288 -18.86 2.40 7.51
C PHE A 288 -18.21 1.02 7.54
N ARG A 289 -16.87 0.95 7.45
CA ARG A 289 -16.08 -0.28 7.55
C ARG A 289 -16.37 -1.02 8.86
N THR A 290 -16.25 -0.33 9.99
CA THR A 290 -16.44 -0.94 11.31
C THR A 290 -17.84 -1.54 11.46
N GLN A 291 -18.88 -0.82 11.01
CA GLN A 291 -20.26 -1.31 11.05
C GLN A 291 -20.49 -2.46 10.05
N LEU A 292 -19.88 -2.37 8.86
CA LEU A 292 -20.02 -3.36 7.79
C LEU A 292 -19.36 -4.69 8.13
N ASP A 293 -18.15 -4.69 8.69
CA ASP A 293 -17.45 -5.92 9.08
C ASP A 293 -18.31 -6.73 10.07
N HIS A 294 -18.92 -6.04 11.03
CA HIS A 294 -19.84 -6.65 11.99
C HIS A 294 -21.14 -7.13 11.33
N LEU A 295 -21.74 -6.31 10.46
CA LEU A 295 -22.95 -6.67 9.72
C LEU A 295 -22.75 -7.91 8.86
N HIS A 296 -21.64 -7.97 8.13
CA HIS A 296 -21.33 -9.08 7.23
C HIS A 296 -21.15 -10.37 8.03
N ALA A 297 -20.39 -10.32 9.13
CA ALA A 297 -20.21 -11.48 10.01
C ALA A 297 -21.53 -11.97 10.62
N LEU A 298 -22.39 -11.06 11.09
CA LEU A 298 -23.73 -11.42 11.58
C LEU A 298 -24.61 -12.00 10.47
N HIS A 299 -24.60 -11.41 9.28
CA HIS A 299 -25.42 -11.89 8.16
C HIS A 299 -25.08 -13.33 7.77
N ILE A 300 -23.79 -13.66 7.65
CA ILE A 300 -23.33 -15.01 7.34
C ILE A 300 -23.64 -15.96 8.51
N SER A 301 -23.26 -15.59 9.72
CA SER A 301 -23.36 -16.48 10.88
C SER A 301 -24.80 -16.78 11.30
N ASN A 302 -25.75 -15.88 11.03
CA ASN A 302 -27.17 -16.14 11.29
C ASN A 302 -27.72 -17.30 10.45
N GLN A 303 -27.20 -17.51 9.23
CA GLN A 303 -27.63 -18.61 8.37
C GLN A 303 -27.22 -19.98 8.94
N HIS A 304 -26.40 -20.01 10.00
CA HIS A 304 -25.99 -21.24 10.65
C HIS A 304 -27.03 -21.78 11.63
N PHE A 305 -27.98 -20.95 12.08
CA PHE A 305 -29.06 -21.35 12.96
C PHE A 305 -30.24 -21.91 12.16
N ASP A 306 -31.05 -22.76 12.79
CA ASP A 306 -32.32 -23.20 12.23
C ASP A 306 -33.23 -21.98 12.05
N SER A 307 -33.79 -21.80 10.85
CA SER A 307 -34.66 -20.67 10.51
C SER A 307 -35.92 -20.56 11.38
N GLU A 308 -36.33 -21.64 12.03
CA GLU A 308 -37.47 -21.66 12.95
C GLU A 308 -37.07 -21.45 14.42
N SER A 309 -35.77 -21.38 14.72
CA SER A 309 -35.26 -21.20 16.09
C SER A 309 -35.43 -19.76 16.61
N PHE A 310 -35.58 -19.63 17.93
CA PHE A 310 -35.63 -18.32 18.59
C PHE A 310 -34.35 -17.52 18.35
N GLU A 311 -33.19 -18.20 18.39
CA GLU A 311 -31.87 -17.63 18.15
C GLU A 311 -31.78 -16.98 16.78
N PHE A 312 -32.27 -17.66 15.73
CA PHE A 312 -32.33 -17.10 14.38
C PHE A 312 -33.20 -15.85 14.33
N TYR A 313 -34.41 -15.90 14.86
CA TYR A 313 -35.31 -14.73 14.85
C TYR A 313 -34.73 -13.53 15.59
N TYR A 314 -34.13 -13.76 16.77
CA TYR A 314 -33.51 -12.72 17.58
C TYR A 314 -32.32 -12.08 16.84
N LEU A 315 -31.36 -12.89 16.39
CA LEU A 315 -30.17 -12.40 15.72
C LEU A 315 -30.50 -11.74 14.38
N ASN A 316 -31.47 -12.27 13.63
CA ASN A 316 -31.89 -11.66 12.38
C ASN A 316 -32.55 -10.28 12.60
N SER A 317 -33.27 -10.10 13.70
CA SER A 317 -33.82 -8.78 14.09
C SER A 317 -32.71 -7.77 14.38
N GLU A 318 -31.72 -8.13 15.19
CA GLU A 318 -30.57 -7.26 15.49
C GLU A 318 -29.74 -6.95 14.22
N THR A 319 -29.55 -7.94 13.36
CA THR A 319 -28.84 -7.77 12.09
C THR A 319 -29.58 -6.80 11.15
N ASN A 320 -30.92 -6.84 11.14
CA ASN A 320 -31.72 -5.88 10.38
C ASN A 320 -31.60 -4.45 10.92
N LYS A 321 -31.51 -4.25 12.24
CA LYS A 321 -31.26 -2.91 12.81
C LYS A 321 -29.91 -2.37 12.37
N LEU A 322 -28.86 -3.18 12.51
CA LEU A 322 -27.51 -2.80 12.08
C LEU A 322 -27.44 -2.54 10.57
N TYR A 323 -28.15 -3.34 9.77
CA TYR A 323 -28.26 -3.12 8.32
C TYR A 323 -28.82 -1.74 7.98
N LEU A 324 -29.86 -1.28 8.69
CA LEU A 324 -30.42 0.07 8.50
C LEU A 324 -29.40 1.16 8.86
N ASP A 325 -28.65 0.99 9.95
CA ASP A 325 -27.60 1.93 10.36
C ASP A 325 -26.48 2.02 9.32
N VAL A 326 -26.05 0.87 8.78
CA VAL A 326 -25.04 0.79 7.71
C VAL A 326 -25.54 1.47 6.43
N CYS A 327 -26.81 1.26 6.05
CA CYS A 327 -27.44 1.97 4.93
C CYS A 327 -27.41 3.49 5.10
N ILE A 328 -27.72 4.01 6.30
CA ILE A 328 -27.68 5.45 6.59
C ILE A 328 -26.25 5.99 6.45
N THR A 329 -25.25 5.25 6.93
CA THR A 329 -23.84 5.64 6.78
C THR A 329 -23.41 5.64 5.31
N LEU A 330 -23.76 4.60 4.54
CA LEU A 330 -23.49 4.52 3.11
C LEU A 330 -24.16 5.65 2.33
N GLN A 331 -25.41 5.98 2.66
CA GLN A 331 -26.13 7.09 2.01
C GLN A 331 -25.38 8.43 2.19
N LYS A 332 -24.82 8.69 3.39
CA LYS A 332 -23.99 9.88 3.64
C LYS A 332 -22.70 9.90 2.81
N LEU A 333 -22.13 8.72 2.52
CA LEU A 333 -20.96 8.57 1.65
C LEU A 333 -21.32 8.79 0.18
N ILE A 334 -22.43 8.21 -0.29
CA ILE A 334 -22.98 8.45 -1.64
C ILE A 334 -23.20 9.95 -1.88
N PHE A 335 -23.83 10.65 -0.94
CA PHE A 335 -24.02 12.10 -1.04
C PHE A 335 -22.70 12.88 -1.07
N LEU A 336 -21.68 12.42 -0.35
CA LEU A 336 -20.35 13.03 -0.37
C LEU A 336 -19.68 12.82 -1.73
N CYS A 337 -19.66 11.60 -2.26
CA CYS A 337 -19.13 11.29 -3.58
C CYS A 337 -19.81 12.14 -4.67
N ASN A 338 -21.14 12.17 -4.68
CA ASN A 338 -21.91 12.98 -5.64
C ASN A 338 -21.65 14.48 -5.49
N ARG A 339 -21.33 14.96 -4.28
CA ARG A 339 -20.89 16.33 -4.06
C ARG A 339 -19.49 16.58 -4.64
N LEU A 340 -18.54 15.65 -4.46
CA LEU A 340 -17.19 15.77 -4.99
C LEU A 340 -17.19 15.81 -6.52
N VAL A 341 -17.99 14.95 -7.16
CA VAL A 341 -18.23 14.97 -8.62
C VAL A 341 -18.73 16.33 -9.08
N ARG A 342 -19.81 16.85 -8.47
CA ARG A 342 -20.38 18.17 -8.82
C ARG A 342 -19.41 19.33 -8.61
N GLN A 343 -18.42 19.19 -7.74
CA GLN A 343 -17.42 20.22 -7.46
C GLN A 343 -16.13 20.04 -8.26
N GLY A 344 -16.05 19.03 -9.15
CA GLY A 344 -14.84 18.73 -9.92
C GLY A 344 -13.67 18.25 -9.06
N GLN A 345 -13.91 17.81 -7.81
CA GLN A 345 -12.86 17.37 -6.89
C GLN A 345 -12.55 15.88 -7.08
N LEU A 346 -12.14 15.52 -8.29
CA LEU A 346 -11.97 14.13 -8.72
C LEU A 346 -10.78 13.43 -8.04
N ASP A 347 -9.70 14.16 -7.72
CA ASP A 347 -8.58 13.60 -6.96
C ASP A 347 -8.98 13.14 -5.55
N VAL A 348 -9.73 13.99 -4.83
CA VAL A 348 -10.29 13.65 -3.51
C VAL A 348 -11.25 12.47 -3.62
N LEU A 349 -12.11 12.46 -4.65
CA LEU A 349 -13.04 11.36 -4.89
C LEU A 349 -12.27 10.05 -5.12
N ALA A 350 -11.28 10.04 -6.03
CA ALA A 350 -10.49 8.86 -6.32
C ALA A 350 -9.75 8.35 -5.09
N GLY A 351 -9.12 9.25 -4.31
CA GLY A 351 -8.45 8.88 -3.06
C GLY A 351 -9.37 8.24 -2.02
N LEU A 352 -10.62 8.71 -1.91
CA LEU A 352 -11.62 8.10 -1.02
C LEU A 352 -12.20 6.80 -1.60
N PHE A 353 -12.43 6.76 -2.90
CA PHE A 353 -13.18 5.68 -3.56
C PHE A 353 -12.39 4.39 -3.68
N VAL A 354 -11.06 4.46 -3.72
CA VAL A 354 -10.19 3.28 -3.63
C VAL A 354 -10.49 2.45 -2.38
N GLU A 355 -10.73 3.10 -1.24
CA GLU A 355 -11.10 2.40 -0.01
C GLU A 355 -12.61 2.07 0.02
N LEU A 356 -13.45 3.07 -0.22
CA LEU A 356 -14.90 2.92 -0.17
C LEU A 356 -15.42 1.85 -1.13
N GLY A 357 -14.86 1.75 -2.34
CA GLY A 357 -15.39 0.87 -3.36
C GLY A 357 -15.32 -0.60 -2.96
N SER A 358 -14.21 -1.02 -2.34
CA SER A 358 -14.04 -2.38 -1.82
C SER A 358 -15.08 -2.71 -0.74
N LEU A 359 -15.40 -1.74 0.13
CA LEU A 359 -16.41 -1.88 1.17
C LEU A 359 -17.82 -1.94 0.57
N VAL A 360 -18.11 -1.16 -0.47
CA VAL A 360 -19.40 -1.23 -1.18
C VAL A 360 -19.58 -2.61 -1.83
N LEU A 361 -18.52 -3.16 -2.45
CA LEU A 361 -18.56 -4.50 -3.03
C LEU A 361 -18.88 -5.57 -1.97
N LEU A 362 -18.24 -5.50 -0.79
CA LEU A 362 -18.57 -6.38 0.33
C LEU A 362 -20.02 -6.18 0.80
N PHE A 363 -20.47 -4.93 0.95
CA PHE A 363 -21.84 -4.61 1.38
C PHE A 363 -22.91 -5.14 0.42
N LYS A 364 -22.65 -5.18 -0.89
CA LYS A 364 -23.57 -5.74 -1.89
C LYS A 364 -24.01 -7.17 -1.55
N THR A 365 -23.13 -7.99 -0.95
CA THR A 365 -23.47 -9.37 -0.56
C THR A 365 -24.63 -9.41 0.44
N VAL A 366 -24.60 -8.53 1.45
CA VAL A 366 -25.65 -8.41 2.45
C VAL A 366 -26.88 -7.68 1.89
N HIS A 367 -26.65 -6.64 1.09
CA HIS A 367 -27.70 -5.83 0.49
C HIS A 367 -28.59 -6.65 -0.44
N ASN A 368 -28.01 -7.50 -1.30
CA ASN A 368 -28.74 -8.37 -2.22
C ASN A 368 -29.68 -9.35 -1.50
N ALA A 369 -29.36 -9.74 -0.26
CA ALA A 369 -30.19 -10.65 0.52
C ALA A 369 -31.29 -9.95 1.34
N ARG A 370 -31.20 -8.63 1.56
CA ARG A 370 -32.06 -7.91 2.52
C ARG A 370 -32.84 -6.74 1.95
N ALA A 371 -32.42 -6.19 0.82
CA ALA A 371 -32.97 -4.95 0.28
C ALA A 371 -34.10 -5.19 -0.73
N SER A 372 -34.75 -4.11 -1.17
CA SER A 372 -35.70 -4.18 -2.29
C SER A 372 -34.95 -4.17 -3.62
N GLU A 373 -35.56 -4.71 -4.67
CA GLU A 373 -34.99 -4.75 -6.02
C GLU A 373 -34.58 -3.35 -6.51
N GLU A 374 -35.39 -2.32 -6.26
CA GLU A 374 -35.10 -0.95 -6.69
C GLU A 374 -33.86 -0.37 -5.98
N SER A 375 -33.67 -0.72 -4.71
CA SER A 375 -32.50 -0.24 -3.95
C SER A 375 -31.21 -0.93 -4.37
N ILE A 376 -31.29 -2.22 -4.73
CA ILE A 376 -30.18 -2.99 -5.30
C ILE A 376 -29.79 -2.37 -6.63
N GLU A 377 -30.74 -2.21 -7.57
CA GLU A 377 -30.48 -1.63 -8.88
C GLU A 377 -29.87 -0.22 -8.78
N PHE A 378 -30.39 0.60 -7.86
CA PHE A 378 -29.83 1.93 -7.60
C PHE A 378 -28.36 1.86 -7.16
N LEU A 379 -28.04 1.02 -6.18
CA LEU A 379 -26.68 0.91 -5.65
C LEU A 379 -25.72 0.38 -6.70
N GLU A 380 -26.12 -0.63 -7.47
CA GLU A 380 -25.30 -1.19 -8.54
C GLU A 380 -24.96 -0.15 -9.60
N ARG A 381 -25.98 0.56 -10.10
CA ARG A 381 -25.80 1.59 -11.12
C ARG A 381 -24.94 2.74 -10.60
N TRP A 382 -25.17 3.20 -9.37
CA TRP A 382 -24.36 4.26 -8.78
C TRP A 382 -22.90 3.83 -8.61
N PHE A 383 -22.67 2.62 -8.08
CA PHE A 383 -21.33 2.09 -7.84
C PHE A 383 -20.54 1.98 -9.14
N GLU A 384 -21.13 1.40 -10.18
CA GLU A 384 -20.51 1.26 -11.51
C GLU A 384 -20.12 2.60 -12.12
N GLN A 385 -21.03 3.59 -12.07
CA GLN A 385 -20.78 4.92 -12.62
C GLN A 385 -19.64 5.64 -11.92
N ILE A 386 -19.62 5.62 -10.58
CA ILE A 386 -18.55 6.27 -9.82
C ILE A 386 -17.23 5.51 -9.99
N LEU A 387 -17.25 4.18 -9.98
CA LEU A 387 -16.06 3.37 -10.19
C LEU A 387 -15.43 3.66 -11.55
N LEU A 388 -16.22 3.64 -12.63
CA LEU A 388 -15.74 3.94 -13.99
C LEU A 388 -15.20 5.37 -14.09
N LEU A 389 -15.92 6.35 -13.54
CA LEU A 389 -15.47 7.74 -13.52
C LEU A 389 -14.12 7.90 -12.83
N THR A 390 -13.96 7.27 -11.65
CA THR A 390 -12.71 7.33 -10.90
C THR A 390 -11.58 6.60 -11.62
N LEU A 391 -11.85 5.45 -12.24
CA LEU A 391 -10.87 4.70 -13.04
C LEU A 391 -10.36 5.54 -14.21
N ILE A 392 -11.27 6.10 -15.01
CA ILE A 392 -10.91 7.01 -16.13
C ILE A 392 -10.02 8.14 -15.63
N TYR A 393 -10.43 8.80 -14.55
CA TYR A 393 -9.68 9.91 -13.99
C TYR A 393 -8.26 9.50 -13.60
N VAL A 394 -8.08 8.39 -12.87
CA VAL A 394 -6.74 7.98 -12.42
C VAL A 394 -5.87 7.45 -13.56
N SER A 395 -6.46 6.81 -14.57
CA SER A 395 -5.73 6.35 -15.76
C SER A 395 -5.17 7.53 -16.55
N ASN A 396 -5.92 8.61 -16.70
CA ASN A 396 -5.45 9.84 -17.36
C ASN A 396 -4.37 10.60 -16.57
N ASN A 397 -4.24 10.32 -15.27
CA ASN A 397 -3.19 10.90 -14.42
C ASN A 397 -2.03 9.92 -14.17
N GLU A 398 -2.01 8.77 -14.86
CA GLU A 398 -0.95 7.76 -14.75
C GLU A 398 -0.70 7.26 -13.31
N ASP A 399 -1.73 7.28 -12.46
CA ASP A 399 -1.64 6.82 -11.07
C ASP A 399 -1.85 5.29 -11.00
N TYR A 400 -0.79 4.55 -11.33
CA TYR A 400 -0.79 3.09 -11.39
C TYR A 400 -1.31 2.42 -10.11
N TYR A 401 -0.99 2.98 -8.94
CA TYR A 401 -1.45 2.44 -7.65
C TYR A 401 -2.98 2.49 -7.51
N LYS A 402 -3.60 3.61 -7.90
CA LYS A 402 -5.07 3.70 -7.88
C LYS A 402 -5.69 2.91 -9.03
N VAL A 403 -5.08 2.88 -10.22
CA VAL A 403 -5.53 2.07 -11.36
C VAL A 403 -5.63 0.60 -10.97
N GLU A 404 -4.57 0.05 -10.36
CA GLU A 404 -4.53 -1.35 -9.89
C GLU A 404 -5.75 -1.68 -9.01
N ARG A 405 -5.97 -0.86 -7.97
CA ARG A 405 -7.06 -1.11 -7.00
C ARG A 405 -8.45 -0.92 -7.58
N LEU A 406 -8.65 0.09 -8.44
CA LEU A 406 -9.94 0.35 -9.05
C LEU A 406 -10.27 -0.68 -10.13
N TYR A 407 -9.29 -1.07 -10.94
CA TYR A 407 -9.48 -2.10 -11.96
C TYR A 407 -9.67 -3.48 -11.36
N PHE A 408 -9.00 -3.82 -10.25
CA PHE A 408 -9.24 -5.07 -9.51
C PHE A 408 -10.73 -5.26 -9.17
N MET A 409 -11.44 -4.19 -8.80
CA MET A 409 -12.89 -4.25 -8.56
C MET A 409 -13.69 -4.56 -9.83
N PHE A 410 -13.31 -3.99 -10.99
CA PHE A 410 -13.94 -4.34 -12.26
C PHE A 410 -13.65 -5.77 -12.71
N ALA A 411 -12.42 -6.25 -12.53
CA ALA A 411 -12.06 -7.62 -12.82
C ALA A 411 -12.90 -8.60 -11.97
N HIS A 412 -13.08 -8.30 -10.68
CA HIS A 412 -13.95 -9.09 -9.80
C HIS A 412 -15.43 -9.05 -10.26
N MET A 413 -15.95 -7.89 -10.68
CA MET A 413 -17.30 -7.81 -11.27
C MET A 413 -17.38 -8.57 -12.61
N GLY A 414 -16.27 -8.67 -13.33
CA GLY A 414 -16.08 -9.42 -14.56
C GLY A 414 -16.29 -10.93 -14.43
N LEU A 415 -16.20 -11.48 -13.22
CA LEU A 415 -16.54 -12.87 -12.94
C LEU A 415 -18.01 -13.17 -13.26
N THR A 416 -18.90 -12.19 -13.07
CA THR A 416 -20.32 -12.28 -13.37
C THR A 416 -20.73 -11.56 -14.65
N ASP A 417 -19.99 -10.51 -15.04
CA ASP A 417 -20.32 -9.64 -16.17
C ASP A 417 -19.06 -9.25 -16.96
N LYS A 418 -18.65 -10.13 -17.88
CA LYS A 418 -17.44 -9.96 -18.71
C LYS A 418 -17.52 -8.72 -19.61
N GLU A 419 -18.71 -8.24 -19.98
CA GLU A 419 -18.85 -7.04 -20.83
C GLU A 419 -18.42 -5.78 -20.07
N LYS A 420 -18.79 -5.64 -18.79
CA LYS A 420 -18.35 -4.52 -17.95
C LYS A 420 -16.83 -4.50 -17.76
N GLN A 421 -16.23 -5.66 -17.50
CA GLN A 421 -14.76 -5.78 -17.42
C GLN A 421 -14.11 -5.37 -18.74
N ALA A 422 -14.59 -5.88 -19.87
CA ALA A 422 -14.05 -5.55 -21.19
C ALA A 422 -14.14 -4.04 -21.49
N HIS A 423 -15.25 -3.39 -21.11
CA HIS A 423 -15.40 -1.95 -21.27
C HIS A 423 -14.40 -1.16 -20.43
N ALA A 424 -14.31 -1.46 -19.12
CA ALA A 424 -13.35 -0.81 -18.22
C ALA A 424 -11.90 -1.02 -18.68
N ARG A 425 -11.58 -2.24 -19.13
CA ARG A 425 -10.27 -2.60 -19.68
C ARG A 425 -9.92 -1.77 -20.90
N LYS A 426 -10.85 -1.67 -21.86
CA LYS A 426 -10.66 -0.86 -23.07
C LYS A 426 -10.39 0.59 -22.73
N VAL A 427 -11.25 1.20 -21.92
CA VAL A 427 -11.13 2.61 -21.55
C VAL A 427 -9.82 2.90 -20.80
N THR A 428 -9.36 1.96 -19.98
CA THR A 428 -8.08 2.07 -19.27
C THR A 428 -6.90 2.02 -20.24
N LEU A 429 -6.88 1.08 -21.19
CA LEU A 429 -5.83 1.01 -22.20
C LEU A 429 -5.83 2.19 -23.17
N ASP A 430 -7.01 2.71 -23.51
CA ASP A 430 -7.13 3.88 -24.38
C ASP A 430 -6.48 5.12 -23.72
N ALA A 431 -6.55 5.23 -22.39
CA ALA A 431 -5.95 6.33 -21.62
C ALA A 431 -4.50 6.04 -21.16
N LEU A 432 -4.16 4.78 -20.87
CA LEU A 432 -2.87 4.34 -20.32
C LEU A 432 -2.42 3.03 -20.97
N PRO A 433 -1.90 3.06 -22.21
CA PRO A 433 -1.55 1.85 -22.97
C PRO A 433 -0.53 0.94 -22.27
N ASP A 434 0.43 1.54 -21.56
CA ASP A 434 1.52 0.84 -20.86
C ASP A 434 1.04 0.03 -19.65
N SER A 435 -0.23 0.19 -19.23
CA SER A 435 -0.81 -0.59 -18.14
C SER A 435 -1.19 -2.02 -18.53
N LYS A 436 -1.03 -2.43 -19.81
CA LYS A 436 -1.49 -3.73 -20.30
C LYS A 436 -1.05 -4.91 -19.45
N ASP A 437 0.23 -5.00 -19.13
CA ASP A 437 0.78 -6.12 -18.36
C ASP A 437 0.24 -6.14 -16.92
N LEU A 438 0.01 -4.97 -16.33
CA LEU A 438 -0.65 -4.83 -15.03
C LEU A 438 -2.09 -5.35 -15.08
N LEU A 439 -2.86 -4.98 -16.10
CA LEU A 439 -4.25 -5.43 -16.24
C LEU A 439 -4.32 -6.95 -16.48
N ASP A 440 -3.44 -7.50 -17.32
CA ASP A 440 -3.35 -8.94 -17.58
C ASP A 440 -3.01 -9.72 -16.30
N PHE A 441 -2.08 -9.19 -15.49
CA PHE A 441 -1.77 -9.74 -14.16
C PHE A 441 -2.99 -9.73 -13.24
N ILE A 442 -3.72 -8.61 -13.16
CA ILE A 442 -4.92 -8.49 -12.31
C ILE A 442 -6.00 -9.47 -12.76
N ASP A 443 -6.27 -9.57 -14.06
CA ASP A 443 -7.28 -10.46 -14.61
C ASP A 443 -6.97 -11.93 -14.24
N SER A 444 -5.71 -12.36 -14.41
CA SER A 444 -5.27 -13.71 -14.01
C SER A 444 -5.39 -13.95 -12.51
N ARG A 445 -5.01 -12.95 -11.69
CA ARG A 445 -5.12 -13.04 -10.22
C ARG A 445 -6.55 -13.18 -9.74
N VAL A 446 -7.48 -12.44 -10.33
CA VAL A 446 -8.89 -12.54 -9.96
C VAL A 446 -9.47 -13.90 -10.36
N GLU A 447 -9.06 -14.45 -11.50
CA GLU A 447 -9.46 -15.80 -11.91
C GLU A 447 -8.89 -16.88 -10.97
N GLU A 448 -7.62 -16.81 -10.59
CA GLU A 448 -6.99 -17.68 -9.58
C GLU A 448 -7.73 -17.60 -8.23
N MET A 449 -8.07 -16.40 -7.76
CA MET A 449 -8.77 -16.19 -6.49
C MET A 449 -10.21 -16.69 -6.50
N ASN A 450 -10.83 -16.82 -7.67
CA ASN A 450 -12.20 -17.32 -7.81
C ASN A 450 -12.27 -18.86 -7.87
N GLU A 451 -11.14 -19.55 -7.96
CA GLU A 451 -11.12 -21.01 -7.84
C GLU A 451 -11.60 -21.41 -6.43
N GLN A 452 -12.81 -21.96 -6.35
CA GLN A 452 -13.38 -22.42 -5.08
C GLN A 452 -12.56 -23.59 -4.55
N GLN A 453 -11.71 -23.33 -3.57
CA GLN A 453 -11.05 -24.37 -2.80
C GLN A 453 -12.01 -24.90 -1.74
N ASP A 454 -12.17 -26.22 -1.71
CA ASP A 454 -12.91 -26.88 -0.63
C ASP A 454 -12.22 -26.58 0.72
N PHE A 455 -13.01 -26.15 1.72
CA PHE A 455 -12.51 -25.88 3.06
C PHE A 455 -11.75 -27.06 3.67
N TYR A 456 -12.13 -28.30 3.33
CA TYR A 456 -11.46 -29.52 3.78
C TYR A 456 -10.04 -29.70 3.20
N GLU A 457 -9.74 -29.05 2.07
CA GLU A 457 -8.43 -29.11 1.40
C GLU A 457 -7.49 -27.97 1.87
N LEU A 458 -8.00 -27.02 2.66
CA LEU A 458 -7.17 -26.00 3.31
C LEU A 458 -6.29 -26.61 4.40
N SER A 459 -5.13 -26.00 4.65
CA SER A 459 -4.32 -26.35 5.80
C SER A 459 -5.03 -26.00 7.11
N VAL A 460 -4.68 -26.70 8.19
CA VAL A 460 -5.24 -26.44 9.53
C VAL A 460 -5.04 -24.98 9.96
N GLN A 461 -3.93 -24.34 9.56
CA GLN A 461 -3.67 -22.95 9.90
C GLN A 461 -4.56 -21.98 9.13
N GLU A 462 -4.83 -22.23 7.85
CA GLU A 462 -5.77 -21.43 7.05
C GLU A 462 -7.20 -21.56 7.58
N GLN A 463 -7.62 -22.77 7.94
CA GLN A 463 -8.92 -23.00 8.57
C GLN A 463 -9.04 -22.26 9.92
N LYS A 464 -8.00 -22.31 10.77
CA LYS A 464 -7.98 -21.55 12.03
C LYS A 464 -8.05 -20.05 11.80
N LYS A 465 -7.31 -19.53 10.81
CA LYS A 465 -7.34 -18.11 10.44
C LYS A 465 -8.75 -17.66 10.07
N PHE A 466 -9.47 -18.46 9.28
CA PHE A 466 -10.87 -18.19 8.94
C PHE A 466 -11.75 -18.00 10.20
N PHE A 467 -11.64 -18.91 11.19
CA PHE A 467 -12.42 -18.81 12.42
C PHE A 467 -12.00 -17.62 13.30
N ILE A 468 -10.71 -17.30 13.36
CA ILE A 468 -10.20 -16.12 14.08
C ILE A 468 -10.80 -14.84 13.48
N ASP A 469 -10.72 -14.69 12.16
CA ASP A 469 -11.20 -13.49 11.46
C ASP A 469 -12.72 -13.32 11.63
N MET A 470 -13.50 -14.41 11.50
CA MET A 470 -14.94 -14.40 11.74
C MET A 470 -15.27 -14.04 13.20
N ALA A 471 -14.59 -14.67 14.17
CA ALA A 471 -14.81 -14.42 15.59
C ALA A 471 -14.50 -12.97 15.98
N LYS A 472 -13.39 -12.41 15.49
CA LYS A 472 -13.03 -10.99 15.69
C LYS A 472 -14.11 -10.05 15.17
N ASN A 473 -14.66 -10.30 13.99
CA ASN A 473 -15.73 -9.47 13.41
C ASN A 473 -17.08 -9.61 14.14
N LEU A 474 -17.29 -10.73 14.85
CA LEU A 474 -18.43 -10.91 15.76
C LEU A 474 -18.19 -10.33 17.17
N GLY A 475 -17.02 -9.74 17.43
CA GLY A 475 -16.66 -9.21 18.74
C GLY A 475 -16.21 -10.26 19.75
N MET A 476 -15.84 -11.45 19.30
CA MET A 476 -15.37 -12.59 20.09
C MET A 476 -13.86 -12.81 19.89
N ASP A 477 -13.06 -11.77 20.15
CA ASP A 477 -11.63 -11.76 19.83
C ASP A 477 -10.84 -12.79 20.69
N PRO A 478 -10.29 -13.87 20.11
CA PRO A 478 -9.57 -14.90 20.86
C PRO A 478 -8.20 -14.45 21.37
N ASP A 479 -7.64 -13.37 20.82
CA ASP A 479 -6.34 -12.84 21.23
C ASP A 479 -6.47 -11.91 22.44
N ASP A 480 -7.69 -11.42 22.72
CA ASP A 480 -8.00 -10.57 23.86
C ASP A 480 -8.33 -11.40 25.12
N PRO A 481 -7.47 -11.41 26.16
CA PRO A 481 -7.72 -12.17 27.38
C PRO A 481 -8.93 -11.66 28.18
N GLU A 482 -9.28 -10.38 28.01
CA GLU A 482 -10.42 -9.74 28.69
C GLU A 482 -11.74 -10.01 27.95
N ASN A 483 -11.68 -10.45 26.68
CA ASN A 483 -12.87 -10.82 25.93
C ASN A 483 -13.42 -12.18 26.39
N GLU A 484 -14.51 -12.15 27.17
CA GLU A 484 -15.14 -13.36 27.72
C GLU A 484 -15.49 -14.39 26.65
N PHE A 485 -16.10 -13.95 25.53
CA PHE A 485 -16.46 -14.84 24.44
C PHE A 485 -15.24 -15.35 23.65
N GLY A 486 -14.23 -14.50 23.51
CA GLY A 486 -12.94 -14.81 22.91
C GLY A 486 -12.23 -15.99 23.58
N ARG A 487 -12.34 -16.14 24.91
CA ARG A 487 -11.77 -17.29 25.63
C ARG A 487 -12.35 -18.63 25.15
N PHE A 488 -13.63 -18.69 24.82
CA PHE A 488 -14.24 -19.91 24.28
C PHE A 488 -13.68 -20.21 22.89
N VAL A 489 -13.56 -19.18 22.04
CA VAL A 489 -12.97 -19.30 20.69
C VAL A 489 -11.52 -19.79 20.78
N LYS A 490 -10.72 -19.19 21.67
CA LYS A 490 -9.33 -19.59 21.93
C LYS A 490 -9.23 -21.06 22.33
N MET A 491 -10.05 -21.50 23.29
CA MET A 491 -10.07 -22.91 23.71
C MET A 491 -10.48 -23.84 22.55
N GLY A 492 -11.45 -23.42 21.72
CA GLY A 492 -11.81 -24.18 20.52
C GLY A 492 -10.68 -24.27 19.50
N LEU A 493 -9.89 -23.21 19.30
CA LEU A 493 -8.73 -23.18 18.42
C LEU A 493 -7.60 -24.08 18.94
N GLU A 494 -7.37 -24.09 20.25
CA GLU A 494 -6.43 -25.01 20.93
C GLU A 494 -6.86 -26.48 20.75
N ASN A 495 -8.17 -26.74 20.84
CA ASN A 495 -8.76 -28.07 20.66
C ASN A 495 -8.97 -28.48 19.19
N TYR A 496 -8.68 -27.60 18.22
CA TYR A 496 -9.10 -27.79 16.82
C TYR A 496 -8.48 -29.03 16.16
N ASP A 497 -7.19 -29.26 16.41
CA ASP A 497 -6.39 -30.36 15.88
C ASP A 497 -6.03 -31.33 17.02
N PRO A 498 -6.63 -32.53 17.06
CA PRO A 498 -6.38 -33.53 18.07
C PRO A 498 -5.19 -34.45 17.71
N GLY A 499 -4.43 -34.14 16.65
CA GLY A 499 -3.46 -35.03 16.04
C GLY A 499 -2.43 -35.60 17.02
N GLU A 500 -1.93 -34.78 17.95
CA GLU A 500 -0.96 -35.23 18.96
C GLU A 500 -1.54 -36.26 19.94
N ILE A 501 -2.86 -36.27 20.14
CA ILE A 501 -3.57 -37.26 20.97
C ILE A 501 -3.88 -38.50 20.14
N VAL A 502 -4.45 -38.33 18.96
CA VAL A 502 -4.91 -39.41 18.09
C VAL A 502 -3.74 -40.22 17.50
N LYS A 503 -2.53 -39.65 17.41
CA LYS A 503 -1.31 -40.39 17.04
C LYS A 503 -0.88 -41.44 18.08
N THR A 504 -1.17 -41.20 19.36
CA THR A 504 -0.68 -42.05 20.46
C THR A 504 -1.22 -43.48 20.41
N CYS A 505 -2.41 -43.66 19.83
CA CYS A 505 -3.00 -44.96 19.61
C CYS A 505 -3.95 -44.92 18.41
N GLU A 506 -3.84 -45.87 17.48
CA GLU A 506 -4.70 -45.96 16.29
C GLU A 506 -6.18 -46.21 16.64
N HIS A 507 -6.44 -46.69 17.85
CA HIS A 507 -7.79 -46.91 18.36
C HIS A 507 -8.36 -45.68 19.09
N ILE A 508 -7.60 -44.60 19.29
CA ILE A 508 -8.13 -43.37 19.88
C ILE A 508 -8.79 -42.52 18.81
N PHE A 509 -9.95 -41.97 19.16
CA PHE A 509 -10.70 -41.02 18.36
C PHE A 509 -11.25 -39.90 19.24
N VAL A 510 -11.23 -38.68 18.71
CA VAL A 510 -11.87 -37.52 19.35
C VAL A 510 -13.16 -37.24 18.60
N HIS A 511 -14.28 -37.47 19.27
CA HIS A 511 -15.59 -37.15 18.74
C HIS A 511 -16.03 -35.77 19.26
N TYR A 512 -15.93 -34.77 18.39
CA TYR A 512 -16.36 -33.42 18.70
C TYR A 512 -17.88 -33.32 18.83
N LYS A 513 -18.34 -32.55 19.82
CA LYS A 513 -19.75 -32.29 20.07
C LYS A 513 -19.97 -30.78 20.18
N PRO A 514 -20.05 -30.07 19.04
CA PRO A 514 -20.16 -28.64 19.09
C PRO A 514 -21.49 -28.22 19.73
N ALA A 515 -21.44 -27.29 20.68
CA ALA A 515 -22.60 -26.92 21.49
C ALA A 515 -22.59 -25.45 21.91
N GLY A 516 -23.78 -24.88 22.05
CA GLY A 516 -24.00 -23.48 22.42
C GLY A 516 -23.97 -22.52 21.23
N MET A 517 -24.38 -21.27 21.50
CA MET A 517 -24.56 -20.25 20.46
C MET A 517 -23.27 -19.95 19.70
N ILE A 518 -22.13 -19.82 20.37
CA ILE A 518 -20.84 -19.49 19.72
C ILE A 518 -20.41 -20.61 18.76
N ALA A 519 -20.55 -21.88 19.17
CA ALA A 519 -20.22 -23.03 18.33
C ALA A 519 -21.08 -23.09 17.06
N GLN A 520 -22.39 -22.84 17.20
CA GLN A 520 -23.32 -22.78 16.08
C GLN A 520 -23.03 -21.59 15.17
N GLN A 521 -22.81 -20.41 15.75
CA GLN A 521 -22.57 -19.17 15.02
C GLN A 521 -21.28 -19.24 14.19
N LEU A 522 -20.21 -19.84 14.73
CA LEU A 522 -18.96 -20.03 13.99
C LEU A 522 -18.94 -21.28 13.12
N ARG A 523 -19.80 -22.28 13.39
CA ARG A 523 -19.71 -23.65 12.83
C ARG A 523 -18.34 -24.30 13.05
N MET A 524 -17.63 -23.94 14.11
CA MET A 524 -16.34 -24.54 14.44
C MET A 524 -16.57 -25.85 15.22
N HIS A 525 -16.13 -26.97 14.66
CA HIS A 525 -16.40 -28.31 15.22
C HIS A 525 -15.87 -28.49 16.63
N SER A 526 -14.77 -27.83 16.98
CA SER A 526 -14.08 -27.99 18.26
C SER A 526 -14.65 -27.15 19.42
N LEU A 527 -15.70 -26.35 19.19
CA LEU A 527 -16.32 -25.50 20.22
C LEU A 527 -17.45 -26.19 20.96
N GLY A 528 -17.40 -26.26 22.30
CA GLY A 528 -18.47 -26.84 23.11
C GLY A 528 -18.15 -28.23 23.68
N GLY A 529 -16.98 -28.77 23.33
CA GLY A 529 -16.43 -29.98 23.91
C GLY A 529 -16.44 -31.19 22.98
N GLY A 530 -16.21 -32.36 23.56
CA GLY A 530 -16.18 -33.62 22.83
C GLY A 530 -15.93 -34.80 23.74
N LEU A 531 -15.75 -35.96 23.13
CA LEU A 531 -15.42 -37.21 23.79
C LEU A 531 -14.09 -37.74 23.26
N ILE A 532 -13.21 -38.18 24.16
CA ILE A 532 -12.10 -39.05 23.80
C ILE A 532 -12.60 -40.48 23.92
N ILE A 533 -12.50 -41.26 22.84
CA ILE A 533 -13.06 -42.61 22.74
C ILE A 533 -11.98 -43.59 22.29
N CYS A 534 -11.91 -44.75 22.94
CA CYS A 534 -11.21 -45.91 22.41
C CYS A 534 -12.19 -46.72 21.54
N LEU A 535 -11.99 -46.71 20.23
CA LEU A 535 -12.83 -47.38 19.23
C LEU A 535 -12.83 -48.92 19.40
N LYS A 536 -11.78 -49.49 20.00
CA LYS A 536 -11.63 -50.94 20.21
C LYS A 536 -12.34 -51.44 21.48
N HIS A 537 -12.19 -50.74 22.60
CA HIS A 537 -12.73 -51.17 23.90
C HIS A 537 -13.98 -50.41 24.35
N GLY A 538 -14.36 -49.34 23.65
CA GLY A 538 -15.55 -48.54 23.98
C GLY A 538 -15.41 -47.67 25.22
N HIS A 539 -14.19 -47.46 25.74
CA HIS A 539 -13.95 -46.47 26.80
C HIS A 539 -14.17 -45.06 26.25
N ALA A 540 -14.87 -44.22 27.00
CA ALA A 540 -15.12 -42.83 26.63
C ALA A 540 -14.87 -41.89 27.81
N SER A 541 -14.45 -40.66 27.54
CA SER A 541 -14.41 -39.59 28.54
C SER A 541 -14.75 -38.25 27.91
N GLY A 542 -15.62 -37.50 28.58
CA GLY A 542 -15.92 -36.12 28.20
C GLY A 542 -14.72 -35.22 28.44
N THR A 543 -14.53 -34.26 27.54
CA THR A 543 -13.44 -33.28 27.65
C THR A 543 -13.86 -32.05 28.45
N GLY A 544 -15.07 -31.54 28.24
CA GLY A 544 -15.66 -30.40 28.97
C GLY A 544 -14.86 -29.09 28.94
N GLY A 545 -13.71 -29.05 28.24
CA GLY A 545 -12.71 -27.99 28.30
C GLY A 545 -11.50 -28.34 27.43
N SER A 546 -10.28 -28.20 27.97
CA SER A 546 -9.04 -28.53 27.23
C SER A 546 -8.95 -30.02 26.89
N LEU A 547 -8.79 -30.32 25.60
CA LEU A 547 -8.64 -31.67 25.09
C LEU A 547 -7.34 -32.32 25.58
N ALA A 548 -6.24 -31.55 25.60
CA ALA A 548 -4.93 -32.02 26.06
C ALA A 548 -4.96 -32.42 27.53
N GLU A 549 -5.57 -31.59 28.37
CA GLU A 549 -5.73 -31.88 29.79
C GLU A 549 -6.67 -33.06 30.04
N SER A 550 -7.74 -33.19 29.26
CA SER A 550 -8.67 -34.32 29.36
C SER A 550 -8.02 -35.64 28.95
N TYR A 551 -7.07 -35.58 28.03
CA TYR A 551 -6.29 -36.75 27.62
C TYR A 551 -5.24 -37.13 28.67
N SER A 552 -4.45 -36.18 29.18
CA SER A 552 -3.34 -36.49 30.08
C SER A 552 -3.28 -35.54 31.28
N ARG A 553 -3.48 -36.10 32.48
CA ARG A 553 -3.35 -35.44 33.79
C ARG A 553 -2.69 -36.42 34.78
N PRO A 554 -1.36 -36.64 34.67
CA PRO A 554 -0.67 -37.66 35.47
C PRO A 554 -0.63 -37.33 36.97
N ASN A 555 -0.65 -36.05 37.32
CA ASN A 555 -0.57 -35.59 38.72
C ASN A 555 -1.93 -35.45 39.40
N ALA A 556 -3.03 -35.76 38.71
CA ALA A 556 -4.37 -35.67 39.30
C ALA A 556 -4.69 -36.94 40.11
N PRO A 557 -5.36 -36.82 41.27
CA PRO A 557 -5.84 -37.97 42.01
C PRO A 557 -6.97 -38.67 41.25
N GLU A 558 -7.14 -39.98 41.44
CA GLU A 558 -8.35 -40.67 40.95
C GLU A 558 -9.61 -40.08 41.61
N PRO A 559 -10.72 -39.86 40.87
CA PRO A 559 -10.98 -40.23 39.47
C PRO A 559 -10.66 -39.12 38.44
N LEU A 560 -9.94 -38.06 38.82
CA LEU A 560 -9.66 -36.88 37.98
C LEU A 560 -8.50 -37.05 36.98
N GLN A 561 -7.91 -38.25 36.91
CA GLN A 561 -6.87 -38.59 35.95
C GLN A 561 -7.38 -38.52 34.51
N GLY A 562 -6.46 -38.19 33.58
CA GLY A 562 -6.76 -38.10 32.15
C GLY A 562 -7.13 -39.46 31.53
N PHE A 563 -7.71 -39.44 30.33
CA PHE A 563 -8.07 -40.65 29.58
C PHE A 563 -6.89 -41.61 29.43
N LYS A 564 -5.69 -41.09 29.15
CA LYS A 564 -4.46 -41.86 28.97
C LYS A 564 -4.13 -42.68 30.22
N GLN A 565 -4.13 -42.05 31.39
CA GLN A 565 -3.80 -42.72 32.65
C GLN A 565 -4.83 -43.78 33.01
N ARG A 566 -6.12 -43.48 32.80
CA ARG A 566 -7.22 -44.39 33.16
C ARG A 566 -7.36 -45.60 32.23
N HIS A 567 -7.01 -45.45 30.96
CA HIS A 567 -7.37 -46.44 29.94
C HIS A 567 -6.24 -46.85 28.98
N CYS A 568 -5.17 -46.05 28.82
CA CYS A 568 -4.13 -46.32 27.81
C CYS A 568 -2.82 -46.82 28.40
N ASP A 569 -2.35 -46.25 29.52
CA ASP A 569 -1.02 -46.56 30.07
C ASP A 569 -0.85 -48.04 30.45
N SER A 570 -1.95 -48.72 30.80
CA SER A 570 -1.98 -50.16 31.10
C SER A 570 -2.59 -51.02 29.99
N CYS A 571 -2.79 -50.49 28.78
CA CYS A 571 -3.49 -51.18 27.69
C CYS A 571 -2.52 -51.90 26.74
N ASN A 572 -2.64 -53.22 26.65
CA ASN A 572 -1.80 -54.05 25.76
C ASN A 572 -2.09 -53.87 24.27
N ASP A 573 -3.26 -53.32 23.91
CA ASP A 573 -3.66 -53.06 22.52
C ASP A 573 -3.30 -51.64 22.06
N CYS A 574 -2.60 -50.86 22.87
CA CYS A 574 -2.22 -49.50 22.51
C CYS A 574 -1.09 -49.52 21.46
N SER A 575 -1.42 -49.15 20.22
CA SER A 575 -0.51 -49.11 19.07
C SER A 575 -0.46 -47.71 18.45
N THR A 576 0.70 -47.07 18.43
CA THR A 576 0.86 -45.75 17.82
C THR A 576 0.58 -45.78 16.31
N ARG A 577 0.00 -44.71 15.77
CA ARG A 577 -0.13 -44.55 14.31
C ARG A 577 1.24 -44.40 13.66
N ASN A 578 1.30 -44.66 12.35
CA ASN A 578 2.51 -44.45 11.55
C ASN A 578 2.99 -42.99 11.64
N GLU A 579 4.31 -42.76 11.69
CA GLU A 579 4.92 -41.43 11.74
C GLU A 579 4.53 -40.53 10.55
N SER A 580 4.25 -41.12 9.38
CA SER A 580 3.81 -40.37 8.20
C SER A 580 2.34 -39.93 8.26
N TRP A 581 1.57 -40.44 9.22
CA TRP A 581 0.16 -40.10 9.38
C TRP A 581 0.00 -38.69 9.93
N LYS A 582 -0.93 -37.93 9.33
CA LYS A 582 -1.30 -36.59 9.78
C LYS A 582 -2.81 -36.49 9.90
N TRP A 583 -3.25 -35.77 10.92
CA TRP A 583 -4.65 -35.42 11.07
C TRP A 583 -5.04 -34.38 10.01
N SER A 584 -6.25 -34.49 9.51
CA SER A 584 -6.93 -33.47 8.73
C SER A 584 -8.42 -33.45 9.07
N LEU A 585 -9.07 -32.32 8.85
CA LEU A 585 -10.51 -32.22 9.05
C LEU A 585 -11.29 -33.17 8.11
N LYS A 586 -10.74 -33.44 6.92
CA LYS A 586 -11.28 -34.42 5.97
C LYS A 586 -11.27 -35.82 6.56
N TRP A 587 -10.11 -36.25 7.05
CA TRP A 587 -9.95 -37.53 7.74
C TRP A 587 -10.89 -37.64 8.95
N GLN A 588 -11.04 -36.56 9.72
CA GLN A 588 -11.95 -36.50 10.86
C GLN A 588 -13.40 -36.78 10.44
N SER A 589 -13.88 -36.14 9.36
CA SER A 589 -15.23 -36.30 8.83
C SER A 589 -15.49 -37.72 8.31
N GLU A 590 -14.52 -38.30 7.60
CA GLU A 590 -14.57 -39.67 7.10
C GLU A 590 -14.65 -40.70 8.24
N GLU A 591 -13.85 -40.52 9.30
CA GLU A 591 -13.84 -41.43 10.44
C GLU A 591 -15.10 -41.31 11.32
N VAL A 592 -15.71 -40.11 11.44
CA VAL A 592 -17.04 -39.96 12.07
C VAL A 592 -18.05 -40.84 11.34
N THR A 593 -18.07 -40.79 10.01
CA THR A 593 -19.01 -41.55 9.18
C THR A 593 -18.78 -43.06 9.35
N LYS A 594 -17.52 -43.49 9.29
CA LYS A 594 -17.13 -44.90 9.44
C LYS A 594 -17.49 -45.49 10.80
N HIS A 595 -17.44 -44.69 11.86
CA HIS A 595 -17.68 -45.14 13.24
C HIS A 595 -19.04 -44.72 13.80
N GLN A 596 -19.97 -44.26 12.94
CA GLN A 596 -21.25 -43.70 13.36
C GLN A 596 -22.03 -44.59 14.34
N GLU A 597 -22.15 -45.90 14.08
CA GLU A 597 -22.89 -46.84 14.93
C GLU A 597 -22.33 -46.88 16.37
N LEU A 598 -21.00 -46.82 16.52
CA LEU A 598 -20.35 -46.77 17.83
C LEU A 598 -20.57 -45.41 18.50
N LEU A 599 -20.42 -44.32 17.74
CA LEU A 599 -20.57 -42.96 18.25
C LEU A 599 -22.01 -42.68 18.73
N GLU A 600 -23.01 -43.26 18.08
CA GLU A 600 -24.42 -43.15 18.50
C GLU A 600 -24.70 -43.74 19.89
N ARG A 601 -23.90 -44.73 20.34
CA ARG A 601 -24.00 -45.25 21.72
C ARG A 601 -23.68 -44.19 22.77
N PHE A 602 -22.93 -43.16 22.40
CA PHE A 602 -22.57 -42.04 23.25
C PHE A 602 -23.39 -40.78 22.96
N LYS A 603 -24.50 -40.88 22.24
CA LYS A 603 -25.33 -39.71 21.86
C LYS A 603 -25.80 -38.90 23.06
N PHE A 604 -26.16 -39.57 24.16
CA PHE A 604 -26.64 -38.96 25.41
C PHE A 604 -25.54 -38.67 26.44
N PHE A 605 -24.28 -38.92 26.08
CA PHE A 605 -23.12 -38.66 26.93
C PHE A 605 -22.68 -37.20 26.91
#